data_AF-A0A3A0DBG2-F1
#
_entry.id   AF-A0A3A0DBG2-F1
#
_cell.length_a   1.000
_cell.length_b   1.000
_cell.length_c   1.000
_cell.angle_alpha   90.00
_cell.angle_beta   90.00
_cell.angle_gamma   90.00
#
_symmetry.space_group_name_H-M   'P 1'
#
loop_
_entity.id
_entity.type
_entity.pdbx_description
1 polymer ?
#
loop_
_entity_poly.entity_id
_entity_poly.type
_entity_poly.pdbx_seq_one_letter_code
_entity_poly.pdbx_strand_id
1 'polypeptide(L)'
;MPNAPMAKRRVSKSRESRQDLQAIWSYIAKDSPSAASAMLRRISREIGSLAHAPYRGEAQPQFGENIRRITVGNYVVLFTKLTMLCAS
;
A
#
# COMPACT_ATOMS: atom_id res chain seq x y z
N MET A 1 -10.85 -11.81 -27.61
CA MET A 1 -10.81 -12.25 -26.20
C MET A 1 -11.45 -11.16 -25.35
N PRO A 2 -12.61 -11.38 -24.70
CA PRO A 2 -13.17 -10.38 -23.80
C PRO A 2 -12.36 -10.38 -22.50
N ASN A 3 -11.73 -9.24 -22.20
CA ASN A 3 -11.07 -8.97 -20.92
C ASN A 3 -12.15 -8.92 -19.82
N ALA A 4 -12.24 -9.97 -18.99
CA ALA A 4 -13.03 -9.90 -17.77
C ALA A 4 -12.49 -8.75 -16.90
N PRO A 5 -13.34 -7.89 -16.32
CA PRO A 5 -12.86 -6.85 -15.42
C PRO A 5 -12.14 -7.54 -14.25
N MET A 6 -10.84 -7.29 -14.10
CA MET A 6 -10.06 -7.81 -12.98
C MET A 6 -10.76 -7.39 -11.68
N ALA A 7 -11.38 -8.35 -10.99
CA ALA A 7 -12.15 -8.10 -9.79
C ALA A 7 -11.29 -7.30 -8.80
N LYS A 8 -11.73 -6.06 -8.51
CA LYS A 8 -11.02 -5.15 -7.62
C LYS A 8 -10.89 -5.79 -6.25
N ARG A 9 -9.66 -6.04 -5.81
CA ARG A 9 -9.41 -6.59 -4.47
C ARG A 9 -9.71 -5.53 -3.41
N ARG A 10 -10.26 -5.97 -2.28
CA ARG A 10 -10.42 -5.09 -1.11
C ARG A 10 -9.05 -4.79 -0.51
N VAL A 11 -8.85 -3.54 -0.13
CA VAL A 11 -7.64 -3.08 0.57
C VAL A 11 -8.04 -2.67 1.98
N SER A 12 -7.45 -3.31 2.98
CA SER A 12 -7.52 -2.90 4.38
C SER A 12 -6.17 -2.35 4.84
N LYS A 13 -6.21 -1.47 5.84
CA LYS A 13 -5.00 -0.93 6.49
C LYS A 13 -4.97 -1.42 7.94
N SER A 14 -3.80 -1.82 8.43
CA SER A 14 -3.62 -2.13 9.85
C SER A 14 -3.75 -0.85 10.70
N ARG A 15 -3.80 -1.00 12.03
CA ARG A 15 -3.85 0.16 12.92
C ARG A 15 -2.55 0.95 12.85
N GLU A 16 -1.43 0.24 12.84
CA GLU A 16 -0.06 0.74 12.72
C GLU A 16 0.09 1.54 11.42
N SER A 17 -0.36 0.98 10.30
CA SER A 17 -0.29 1.68 9.00
C SER A 17 -1.09 2.99 8.98
N ARG A 18 -2.20 3.09 9.72
CA ARG A 18 -2.93 4.37 9.85
C ARG A 18 -2.15 5.37 10.69
N GLN A 19 -1.50 4.91 11.76
CA GLN A 19 -0.63 5.74 12.60
C GLN A 19 0.60 6.23 11.82
N ASP A 20 1.18 5.38 10.97
CA ASP A 20 2.30 5.76 10.09
C ASP A 20 1.90 6.89 9.14
N LEU A 21 0.72 6.79 8.51
CA LEU A 21 0.22 7.87 7.64
C LEU A 21 0.02 9.17 8.41
N GLN A 22 -0.48 9.10 9.64
CA GLN A 22 -0.62 10.28 10.50
C GLN A 22 0.75 10.87 10.85
N ALA A 23 1.71 10.04 11.25
CA ALA A 23 3.06 10.46 11.60
C ALA A 23 3.79 11.11 10.41
N ILE A 24 3.69 10.51 9.21
CA ILE A 24 4.24 11.06 7.97
C ILE A 24 3.65 12.45 7.68
N TRP A 25 2.32 12.59 7.81
CA TRP A 25 1.67 13.87 7.58
C TRP A 25 2.13 14.90 8.60
N SER A 26 2.09 14.56 9.89
CA SER A 26 2.51 15.46 10.97
C SER A 26 3.97 15.88 10.86
N TYR A 27 4.85 15.00 10.35
CA TYR A 27 6.24 15.33 10.09
C TYR A 27 6.38 16.37 8.98
N ILE A 28 5.82 16.11 7.81
CA ILE A 28 5.93 17.01 6.64
C ILE A 28 5.17 18.33 6.88
N ALA A 29 4.06 18.29 7.61
CA ALA A 29 3.21 19.46 7.86
C ALA A 29 3.89 20.52 8.73
N LYS A 30 4.98 20.18 9.44
CA LYS A 30 5.82 21.16 10.14
C LYS A 30 6.41 22.19 9.18
N ASP A 31 6.77 21.75 7.97
CA ASP A 31 7.32 22.62 6.93
C ASP A 31 6.24 23.07 5.93
N SER A 32 5.36 22.15 5.52
CA SER A 32 4.32 22.43 4.53
C SER A 32 3.11 21.49 4.64
N PRO A 33 1.98 21.96 5.20
CA PRO A 33 0.75 21.18 5.28
C PRO A 33 0.17 20.77 3.91
N SER A 34 0.39 21.60 2.88
CA SER A 34 -0.02 21.30 1.51
C SER A 34 0.81 20.16 0.91
N ALA A 35 2.12 20.14 1.15
CA ALA A 35 3.00 19.06 0.74
C ALA A 35 2.66 17.75 1.47
N ALA A 36 2.38 17.82 2.78
CA ALA A 36 1.96 16.66 3.57
C ALA A 36 0.68 16.01 2.99
N SER A 37 -0.31 16.83 2.65
CA SER A 37 -1.56 16.38 2.04
C SER A 37 -1.34 15.81 0.63
N ALA A 38 -0.46 16.41 -0.17
CA ALA A 38 -0.09 15.90 -1.48
C ALA A 38 0.59 14.52 -1.39
N MET A 39 1.46 14.34 -0.38
CA MET A 39 2.13 13.07 -0.13
C MET A 39 1.13 11.96 0.26
N LEU A 40 0.19 12.23 1.18
CA LEU A 40 -0.85 11.26 1.54
C LEU A 40 -1.75 10.89 0.37
N ARG A 41 -2.09 11.86 -0.51
CA ARG A 41 -2.82 11.57 -1.75
C ARG A 41 -2.03 10.65 -2.67
N ARG A 42 -0.72 10.87 -2.79
CA ARG A 42 0.17 10.01 -3.61
C ARG A 42 0.20 8.58 -3.06
N ILE A 43 0.43 8.41 -1.77
CA ILE A 43 0.42 7.08 -1.11
C ILE A 43 -0.93 6.40 -1.31
N SER A 44 -2.03 7.12 -1.12
CA SER A 44 -3.38 6.57 -1.27
C SER A 44 -3.68 6.10 -2.70
N ARG A 45 -3.20 6.84 -3.72
CA ARG A 45 -3.33 6.42 -5.13
C ARG A 45 -2.54 5.15 -5.43
N GLU A 46 -1.28 5.07 -4.98
CA GLU A 46 -0.46 3.88 -5.19
C GLU A 46 -1.07 2.64 -4.50
N ILE A 47 -1.53 2.79 -3.25
CA ILE A 47 -2.27 1.72 -2.54
C ILE A 47 -3.54 1.32 -3.30
N GLY A 48 -4.30 2.30 -3.83
CA GLY A 48 -5.48 2.02 -4.65
C GLY A 48 -5.15 1.24 -5.92
N SER A 49 -4.01 1.51 -6.55
CA SER A 49 -3.56 0.77 -7.74
C SER A 49 -3.26 -0.71 -7.44
N LEU A 50 -2.81 -1.03 -6.22
CA LEU A 50 -2.54 -2.41 -5.80
C LEU A 50 -3.81 -3.28 -5.74
N ALA A 51 -4.99 -2.68 -5.60
CA ALA A 51 -6.26 -3.39 -5.68
C ALA A 51 -6.49 -4.04 -7.05
N HIS A 52 -5.91 -3.45 -8.11
CA HIS A 52 -5.99 -3.92 -9.49
C HIS A 52 -4.76 -4.73 -9.89
N ALA A 53 -3.56 -4.33 -9.43
CA ALA A 53 -2.29 -4.95 -9.83
C ALA A 53 -1.41 -5.31 -8.60
N PRO A 54 -1.82 -6.28 -7.77
CA PRO A 54 -1.12 -6.61 -6.52
C PRO A 54 0.26 -7.24 -6.73
N TYR A 55 0.57 -7.72 -7.94
CA TYR A 55 1.88 -8.29 -8.28
C TYR A 55 2.92 -7.23 -8.67
N ARG A 56 2.52 -5.96 -8.84
CA ARG A 56 3.43 -4.83 -9.15
C ARG A 56 4.45 -4.59 -8.03
N GLY A 57 4.10 -4.91 -6.79
CA GLY A 57 5.06 -4.83 -5.68
C GLY A 57 6.12 -5.92 -5.74
N GLU A 58 7.35 -5.59 -5.35
CA GLU A 58 8.46 -6.54 -5.23
C GLU A 58 8.21 -7.47 -4.05
N ALA A 59 8.45 -8.78 -4.23
CA ALA A 59 8.42 -9.71 -3.10
C ALA A 59 9.57 -9.41 -2.13
N GLN A 60 9.30 -9.50 -0.83
CA GLN A 60 10.30 -9.30 0.21
C GLN A 60 10.29 -10.50 1.17
N PRO A 61 10.76 -11.67 0.71
CA PRO A 61 10.72 -12.91 1.50
C PRO A 61 11.49 -12.79 2.82
N GLN A 62 12.46 -11.88 2.92
CA GLN A 62 13.22 -11.64 4.16
C GLN A 62 12.39 -11.07 5.31
N PHE A 63 11.20 -10.51 5.03
CA PHE A 63 10.30 -10.01 6.07
C PHE A 63 9.16 -10.98 6.39
N GLY A 64 9.00 -12.05 5.61
CA GLY A 64 7.95 -13.06 5.79
C GLY A 64 7.28 -13.47 4.48
N GLU A 65 6.48 -14.53 4.54
CA GLU A 65 5.73 -15.03 3.39
C GLU A 65 4.68 -14.01 2.91
N ASN A 66 4.54 -13.91 1.59
CA ASN A 66 3.58 -13.03 0.91
C ASN A 66 3.77 -11.52 1.18
N ILE A 67 4.82 -11.10 1.89
CA ILE A 67 5.15 -9.69 2.05
C ILE A 67 5.71 -9.15 0.75
N ARG A 68 5.18 -8.00 0.37
CA ARG A 68 5.60 -7.25 -0.80
C ARG A 68 5.78 -5.79 -0.45
N ARG A 69 6.57 -5.10 -1.25
CA ARG A 69 6.80 -3.67 -1.11
C ARG A 69 6.55 -2.91 -2.40
N ILE A 70 6.16 -1.65 -2.25
CA ILE A 70 6.30 -0.63 -3.29
C ILE A 70 6.93 0.62 -2.69
N THR A 71 7.67 1.36 -3.51
CA THR A 71 8.26 2.64 -3.12
C THR A 71 7.40 3.78 -3.60
N VAL A 72 7.08 4.71 -2.70
CA VAL A 72 6.31 5.93 -2.99
C VAL A 72 7.08 7.14 -2.51
N GLY A 73 7.77 7.82 -3.44
CA GLY A 73 8.72 8.87 -3.05
C GLY A 73 9.81 8.29 -2.15
N ASN A 74 9.96 8.86 -0.95
CA ASN A 74 10.97 8.43 0.03
C ASN A 74 10.43 7.41 1.06
N TYR A 75 9.23 6.87 0.84
CA TYR A 75 8.58 5.94 1.77
C TYR A 75 8.36 4.58 1.12
N VAL A 76 8.42 3.52 1.94
CA VAL A 76 8.13 2.14 1.51
C VAL A 76 6.79 1.73 2.09
N VAL A 77 5.90 1.22 1.23
CA VAL A 77 4.63 0.62 1.63
C VAL A 77 4.81 -0.89 1.61
N LEU A 78 4.76 -1.50 2.80
CA LEU A 78 4.73 -2.94 2.97
C LEU A 78 3.28 -3.43 2.96
N PHE A 79 3.00 -4.51 2.24
CA PHE A 79 1.66 -5.09 2.17
C PHE A 79 1.73 -6.60 1.94
N THR A 80 0.68 -7.30 2.35
CA THR A 80 0.47 -8.72 2.04
C THR A 80 -0.72 -8.88 1.12
N LYS A 81 -0.71 -9.94 0.31
CA LYS A 81 -1.92 -10.44 -0.32
C LYS A 81 -2.55 -11.42 0.65
N LEU A 82 -3.82 -11.22 0.98
CA LEU A 82 -4.59 -12.25 1.66
C LEU A 82 -4.86 -13.36 0.63
N THR A 83 -4.05 -14.41 0.70
CA THR A 83 -4.35 -15.67 0.02
C THR A 83 -5.12 -16.51 1.01
N MET A 84 -6.32 -16.96 0.65
CA MET A 84 -6.99 -17.99 1.44
C MET A 84 -6.10 -19.22 1.40
N LEU A 85 -5.49 -19.57 2.55
CA LEU A 85 -4.91 -20.89 2.73
C LEU A 85 -6.11 -21.84 2.81
N CYS A 86 -6.36 -22.61 1.75
CA CYS A 86 -7.16 -23.81 1.86
C CYS A 86 -6.35 -24.78 2.73
N ALA A 87 -6.58 -24.76 4.04
CA ALA A 87 -6.09 -25.81 4.91
C ALA A 87 -6.79 -27.11 4.48
N SER A 88 -5.99 -28.06 4.01
CA SER A 88 -6.41 -29.43 3.68
C SER A 88 -6.48 -30.28 4.94
#